data_AF-A0A2T2VLS0-F1
#
_entry.id   AF-A0A2T2VLS0-F1
#
_cell.length_a   1.000
_cell.length_b   1.000
_cell.length_c   1.000
_cell.angle_alpha   90.00
_cell.angle_beta   90.00
_cell.angle_gamma   90.00
#
_symmetry.space_group_name_H-M   'P 1'
#
loop_
_entity.id
_entity.type
_entity.pdbx_description
1 polymer ?
#
loop_
_entity_poly.entity_id
_entity_poly.type
_entity_poly.pdbx_seq_one_letter_code
_entity_poly.pdbx_strand_id
1 'polypeptide(L)'
;SNNLKGKLIIGGFSQGAILSLAMLKNAYNADGYVLMSGYMLPEWRHKIWEFDIPVLQTHGTMDQVIPFDWAKSGSELMKGNHFTFKSYPMAHHLNSECIQDVREFVEQF
;
A
#
# COMPACT_ATOMS: atom_id res chain seq x y z
N SER A 1 6.77 -25.82 -0.93
CA SER A 1 7.32 -24.46 -0.80
C SER A 1 7.59 -23.93 -2.18
N ASN A 2 7.04 -22.76 -2.54
CA ASN A 2 7.40 -22.14 -3.81
C ASN A 2 8.83 -21.60 -3.67
N ASN A 3 9.78 -22.20 -4.41
CA ASN A 3 11.19 -21.80 -4.45
C ASN A 3 11.36 -20.47 -5.21
N LEU A 4 10.75 -19.40 -4.69
CA LEU A 4 11.06 -18.04 -5.11
C LEU A 4 12.47 -17.71 -4.63
N LYS A 5 13.35 -17.32 -5.57
CA LYS A 5 14.69 -16.79 -5.27
C LYS A 5 14.67 -15.29 -5.49
N GLY A 6 15.20 -14.52 -4.54
CA GLY A 6 15.23 -13.05 -4.58
C GLY A 6 14.27 -12.40 -3.61
N LYS A 7 14.16 -11.06 -3.70
CA LYS A 7 13.27 -10.25 -2.88
C LYS A 7 11.82 -10.41 -3.32
N LEU A 8 10.92 -10.65 -2.38
CA LEU A 8 9.48 -10.78 -2.62
C LEU A 8 8.78 -9.49 -2.23
N ILE A 9 8.27 -8.76 -3.21
CA ILE A 9 7.45 -7.57 -3.00
C ILE A 9 6.01 -7.93 -3.36
N ILE A 10 5.07 -7.63 -2.46
CA ILE A 10 3.64 -7.90 -2.68
C ILE A 10 2.91 -6.58 -2.86
N GLY A 11 2.21 -6.43 -3.98
CA GLY A 11 1.46 -5.23 -4.23
C GLY A 11 0.38 -5.42 -5.25
N GLY A 12 -0.47 -4.39 -5.35
CA GLY A 12 -1.55 -4.38 -6.32
C GLY A 12 -2.22 -3.03 -6.39
N PHE A 13 -3.08 -2.89 -7.40
CA PHE A 13 -3.91 -1.72 -7.64
C PHE A 13 -5.36 -1.98 -7.21
N SER A 14 -6.02 -0.99 -6.60
CA SER A 14 -7.43 -1.05 -6.21
C SER A 14 -7.73 -2.29 -5.34
N GLN A 15 -8.53 -3.24 -5.80
CA GLN A 15 -8.78 -4.48 -5.05
C GLN A 15 -7.50 -5.30 -4.77
N GLY A 16 -6.49 -5.22 -5.65
CA GLY A 16 -5.19 -5.85 -5.41
C GLY A 16 -4.42 -5.20 -4.26
N ALA A 17 -4.57 -3.89 -4.05
CA ALA A 17 -4.02 -3.21 -2.88
C ALA A 17 -4.73 -3.64 -1.59
N ILE A 18 -6.06 -3.81 -1.63
CA ILE A 18 -6.84 -4.31 -0.48
C ILE A 18 -6.42 -5.74 -0.11
N LEU A 19 -6.21 -6.60 -1.10
CA LEU A 19 -5.70 -7.96 -0.89
C LEU A 19 -4.28 -7.93 -0.31
N SER A 20 -3.39 -7.11 -0.86
CA SER A 20 -2.02 -6.95 -0.37
C SER A 20 -2.01 -6.44 1.07
N LEU A 21 -2.91 -5.53 1.43
CA LEU A 21 -3.11 -5.05 2.79
C LEU A 21 -3.62 -6.16 3.72
N ALA A 22 -4.49 -7.07 3.24
CA ALA A 22 -4.87 -8.26 3.99
C ALA A 22 -3.69 -9.22 4.21
N MET A 23 -2.78 -9.35 3.24
CA MET A 23 -1.56 -10.15 3.39
C MET A 23 -0.62 -9.54 4.43
N LEU A 24 -0.42 -8.21 4.40
CA LEU A 24 0.31 -7.46 5.43
C LEU A 24 -0.30 -7.67 6.82
N LYS A 25 -1.62 -7.53 6.94
CA LYS A 25 -2.37 -7.74 8.19
C LYS A 25 -2.11 -9.11 8.82
N ASN A 26 -1.96 -10.14 7.98
CA ASN A 26 -1.74 -11.52 8.40
C ASN A 26 -0.25 -11.88 8.45
N ALA A 27 0.65 -10.89 8.42
CA ALA A 27 2.10 -11.07 8.46
C ALA A 27 2.62 -12.09 7.43
N TYR A 28 2.07 -12.05 6.20
CA TYR A 28 2.57 -12.90 5.12
C TYR A 28 4.03 -12.53 4.82
N ASN A 29 4.86 -13.55 4.64
CA ASN A 29 6.30 -13.36 4.44
C ASN A 29 6.60 -12.66 3.10
N ALA A 30 7.05 -11.42 3.17
CA ALA A 30 7.47 -10.60 2.04
C ALA A 30 8.51 -9.58 2.51
N ASP A 31 9.39 -9.14 1.61
CA ASP A 31 10.39 -8.11 1.88
C ASP A 31 9.78 -6.70 1.85
N GLY A 32 8.67 -6.47 1.16
CA GLY A 32 7.99 -5.18 1.13
C GLY A 32 6.59 -5.21 0.51
N TYR A 33 5.81 -4.15 0.74
CA TYR A 33 4.45 -4.02 0.22
C TYR A 33 4.23 -2.73 -0.57
N VAL A 34 3.50 -2.82 -1.70
CA VAL A 34 3.10 -1.67 -2.52
C VAL A 34 1.58 -1.64 -2.70
N LEU A 35 0.95 -0.65 -2.08
CA LEU A 35 -0.51 -0.52 -1.98
C LEU A 35 -0.99 0.65 -2.84
N MET A 36 -1.43 0.40 -4.07
CA MET A 36 -1.78 1.46 -5.02
C MET A 36 -3.29 1.67 -5.12
N SER A 37 -3.75 2.89 -4.88
CA SER A 37 -5.15 3.30 -5.00
C SER A 37 -6.13 2.36 -4.26
N GLY A 38 -5.74 1.93 -3.06
CA GLY A 38 -6.53 1.06 -2.19
C GLY A 38 -6.80 1.68 -0.83
N TYR A 39 -7.58 0.99 0.00
CA TYR A 39 -7.93 1.47 1.34
C TYR A 39 -7.99 0.32 2.35
N MET A 40 -7.86 0.68 3.63
CA MET A 40 -8.09 -0.23 4.73
C MET A 40 -9.59 -0.48 4.89
N LEU A 41 -10.02 -1.74 4.82
CA LEU A 41 -11.42 -2.09 5.03
C LEU A 41 -11.92 -1.64 6.41
N PRO A 42 -13.18 -1.20 6.56
CA PRO A 42 -13.70 -0.67 7.83
C PRO A 42 -13.52 -1.63 9.02
N GLU A 43 -13.66 -2.94 8.80
CA GLU A 43 -13.55 -3.97 9.83
C GLU A 43 -12.14 -4.07 10.42
N TRP A 44 -11.15 -3.52 9.71
CA TRP A 44 -9.75 -3.50 10.12
C TRP A 44 -9.36 -2.28 10.96
N ARG A 45 -10.24 -1.27 11.03
CA ARG A 45 -9.96 0.06 11.62
C ARG A 45 -10.19 0.14 13.13
N HIS A 46 -10.15 -0.99 13.83
CA HIS A 46 -10.41 -1.06 15.27
C HIS A 46 -9.14 -0.91 16.13
N LYS A 47 -7.95 -0.92 15.51
CA LYS A 47 -6.66 -0.79 16.21
C LYS A 47 -5.57 -0.26 15.28
N ILE A 48 -4.49 0.21 15.89
CA ILE A 48 -3.25 0.54 15.20
C ILE A 48 -2.59 -0.75 14.70
N TRP A 49 -2.05 -0.69 13.49
CA TRP A 49 -1.27 -1.74 12.86
C TRP A 49 0.22 -1.39 13.01
N GLU A 50 0.94 -2.18 13.78
CA GLU A 50 2.38 -2.04 13.94
C GLU A 50 3.09 -3.11 13.11
N PHE A 51 4.06 -2.69 12.30
CA PHE A 51 4.86 -3.57 11.45
C PHE A 51 6.23 -2.96 11.19
N ASP A 52 7.24 -3.81 11.01
CA ASP A 52 8.62 -3.40 10.76
C ASP A 52 9.10 -3.94 9.41
N ILE A 53 8.36 -3.59 8.37
CA ILE A 53 8.68 -3.91 6.98
C ILE A 53 8.42 -2.67 6.10
N PRO A 54 9.13 -2.49 4.99
CA PRO A 54 8.87 -1.39 4.07
C PRO A 54 7.49 -1.51 3.42
N VAL A 55 6.71 -0.42 3.49
CA VAL A 55 5.37 -0.34 2.90
C VAL A 55 5.20 1.02 2.24
N LEU A 56 4.94 1.03 0.94
CA LEU A 56 4.49 2.21 0.21
C LEU A 56 2.99 2.10 -0.06
N GLN A 57 2.22 3.10 0.36
CA GLN A 57 0.84 3.30 -0.08
C GLN A 57 0.72 4.56 -0.92
N THR A 58 0.05 4.47 -2.07
CA THR A 58 -0.24 5.60 -2.95
C THR A 58 -1.74 5.75 -3.17
N HIS A 59 -2.23 7.00 -3.30
CA HIS A 59 -3.64 7.25 -3.61
C HIS A 59 -3.87 8.54 -4.41
N GLY A 60 -4.91 8.58 -5.24
CA GLY A 60 -5.32 9.79 -5.95
C GLY A 60 -6.22 10.68 -5.09
N THR A 61 -5.92 11.98 -5.00
CA THR A 61 -6.76 12.92 -4.24
C THR A 61 -8.09 13.25 -4.94
N MET A 62 -8.20 12.95 -6.25
CA MET A 62 -9.40 13.15 -7.07
C MET A 62 -10.09 11.82 -7.43
N ASP A 63 -9.77 10.75 -6.69
CA ASP A 63 -10.34 9.42 -6.91
C ASP A 63 -11.85 9.43 -6.58
N GLN A 64 -12.67 9.21 -7.60
CA GLN A 64 -14.13 9.15 -7.50
C GLN A 64 -14.66 7.74 -7.21
N VAL A 65 -13.80 6.72 -7.30
CA VAL A 65 -14.16 5.32 -7.06
C VAL A 65 -13.88 4.95 -5.59
N ILE A 66 -12.70 5.34 -5.10
CA ILE A 66 -12.30 5.16 -3.70
C ILE A 66 -11.96 6.53 -3.13
N PRO A 67 -12.83 7.12 -2.27
CA PRO A 67 -12.59 8.43 -1.69
C PRO A 67 -11.23 8.52 -1.00
N PHE A 68 -10.50 9.61 -1.24
CA PHE A 68 -9.19 9.85 -0.63
C PHE A 68 -9.19 9.71 0.89
N ASP A 69 -10.24 10.19 1.55
CA ASP A 69 -10.37 10.11 3.01
C ASP A 69 -10.39 8.66 3.52
N TRP A 70 -10.84 7.69 2.71
CA TRP A 70 -10.81 6.28 3.10
C TRP A 70 -9.39 5.74 3.10
N ALA A 71 -8.58 6.09 2.10
CA ALA A 71 -7.18 5.72 2.04
C ALA A 71 -6.37 6.42 3.15
N LYS A 72 -6.61 7.72 3.35
CA LYS A 72 -5.94 8.53 4.38
C LYS A 72 -6.24 8.05 5.80
N SER A 73 -7.52 7.87 6.15
CA SER A 73 -7.89 7.39 7.50
C SER A 73 -7.34 6.00 7.80
N GLY A 74 -7.23 5.12 6.80
CA GLY A 74 -6.54 3.83 6.96
C GLY A 74 -5.04 3.99 7.18
N SER A 75 -4.39 4.90 6.46
CA SER A 75 -2.95 5.17 6.58
C SER A 75 -2.55 5.69 7.98
N GLU A 76 -3.42 6.47 8.61
CA GLU A 76 -3.20 7.01 9.97
C GLU A 76 -3.18 5.91 11.05
N LEU A 77 -3.76 4.74 10.75
CA LEU A 77 -3.73 3.57 11.64
C LEU A 77 -2.49 2.70 11.41
N MET A 78 -1.68 2.97 10.40
CA MET A 78 -0.48 2.19 10.09
C MET A 78 0.77 2.87 10.66
N LYS A 79 1.47 2.15 11.54
CA LYS A 79 2.72 2.59 12.16
C LYS A 79 3.83 1.59 11.84
N GLY A 80 4.72 1.97 10.94
CA GLY A 80 5.95 1.25 10.68
C GLY A 80 7.08 2.22 10.42
N ASN A 81 8.30 1.82 10.81
CA ASN A 81 9.50 2.65 10.63
C ASN A 81 9.77 2.99 9.16
N HIS A 82 9.25 2.17 8.25
CA HIS A 82 9.42 2.25 6.80
C HIS A 82 8.08 2.36 6.06
N PHE A 83 7.03 2.86 6.73
CA PHE A 83 5.76 3.14 6.11
C PHE A 83 5.75 4.53 5.47
N THR A 84 5.33 4.63 4.21
CA THR A 84 5.12 5.90 3.52
C THR A 84 3.75 5.92 2.84
N PHE A 85 2.99 6.99 3.08
CA PHE A 85 1.77 7.30 2.34
C PHE A 85 2.02 8.50 1.43
N LYS A 86 1.85 8.33 0.11
CA LYS A 86 1.95 9.40 -0.89
C LYS A 86 0.62 9.61 -1.60
N SER A 87 0.33 10.86 -1.96
CA SER A 87 -0.91 11.22 -2.65
C SER A 87 -0.64 12.15 -3.82
N TYR A 88 -1.43 12.01 -4.89
CA TYR A 88 -1.21 12.74 -6.14
C TYR A 88 -2.52 13.37 -6.63
N PRO A 89 -2.47 14.51 -7.34
CA PRO A 89 -3.64 15.13 -7.97
C PRO A 89 -4.09 14.32 -9.19
N MET A 90 -4.59 13.11 -8.95
CA MET A 90 -5.04 12.13 -9.95
C MET A 90 -6.35 11.47 -9.52
N ALA A 91 -7.10 10.94 -10.49
CA ALA A 91 -8.32 10.16 -10.24
C ALA A 91 -7.99 8.69 -9.94
N HIS A 92 -8.87 7.75 -10.27
CA HIS A 92 -8.64 6.30 -10.05
C HIS A 92 -7.70 5.69 -11.09
N HIS A 93 -6.45 6.15 -11.14
CA HIS A 93 -5.39 5.67 -12.04
C HIS A 93 -4.01 5.96 -11.47
N LEU A 94 -2.94 5.57 -12.18
CA LEU A 94 -1.56 5.82 -11.80
C LEU A 94 -0.94 6.84 -12.77
N ASN A 95 -0.68 8.05 -12.30
CA ASN A 95 0.04 9.05 -13.07
C ASN A 95 1.56 8.75 -13.06
N SER A 96 2.33 9.49 -13.87
CA SER A 96 3.77 9.31 -14.00
C SER A 96 4.53 9.48 -12.68
N GLU A 97 4.12 10.42 -11.84
CA GLU A 97 4.73 10.68 -10.52
C GLU A 97 4.52 9.50 -9.58
N CYS A 98 3.31 8.96 -9.50
CA CYS A 98 3.00 7.77 -8.72
C CYS A 98 3.81 6.55 -9.19
N ILE A 99 3.95 6.37 -10.51
CA ILE A 99 4.73 5.26 -11.07
C ILE A 99 6.21 5.42 -10.73
N GLN A 100 6.74 6.65 -10.79
CA GLN A 100 8.12 6.95 -10.43
C GLN A 100 8.40 6.60 -8.96
N ASP A 101 7.52 7.00 -8.05
CA ASP A 101 7.66 6.67 -6.63
C ASP A 101 7.56 5.17 -6.35
N VAL A 102 6.69 4.45 -7.06
CA VAL A 102 6.61 2.99 -6.98
C VAL A 102 7.90 2.34 -7.48
N ARG A 103 8.47 2.86 -8.58
CA ARG A 103 9.75 2.38 -9.11
C ARG A 103 10.87 2.59 -8.11
N GLU A 104 11.00 3.79 -7.55
CA GLU A 104 12.02 4.14 -6.57
C GLU A 104 11.90 3.29 -5.30
N PHE A 105 10.69 2.93 -4.89
CA PHE A 105 10.48 1.99 -3.79
C PHE A 105 10.99 0.59 -4.12
N VAL A 106 10.64 0.06 -5.30
CA VAL A 106 11.06 -1.29 -5.71
C VAL A 106 12.56 -1.39 -5.92
N GLU A 107 13.22 -0.33 -6.40
CA GLU A 107 14.67 -0.28 -6.62
C GLU A 107 15.51 -0.27 -5.32
N GLN A 108 14.89 -0.15 -4.14
CA GLN A 108 15.57 -0.23 -2.84
C GLN A 108 15.91 -1.67 -2.41
N PHE A 109 15.40 -2.68 -3.12
CA PHE A 109 15.50 -4.10 -2.78
C PHE A 109 16.51 -4.84 -3.67
#